data_AF-A0A7J0GMI9-F1
#
_entry.id   AF-A0A7J0GMI9-F1
#
_cell.length_a   1.000
_cell.length_b   1.000
_cell.length_c   1.000
_cell.angle_alpha   90.00
_cell.angle_beta   90.00
_cell.angle_gamma   90.00
#
_symmetry.space_group_name_H-M   'P 1'
#
loop_
_entity.id
_entity.type
_entity.pdbx_description
1 polymer ?
#
loop_
_entity_poly.entity_id
_entity_poly.type
_entity_poly.pdbx_seq_one_letter_code
_entity_poly.pdbx_strand_id
1 'polypeptide(L)'
;MTHASFSEENNKALSILGANVIDASVALRSLVKDVDISAKDLSRRISEISSVDSSCAADGLRLGLQKVIRVSPKTDSSTPAVVCGAFRAMCGAIAVDSERSDDAGRVFWSVHGRRIGRAISR
;
A
#
# COMPACT_ATOMS: atom_id res chain seq x y z
N MET A 1 -9.15 10.02 -1.17
CA MET A 1 -9.37 8.95 -2.19
C MET A 1 -9.63 9.56 -3.57
N THR A 2 -8.73 10.43 -4.04
CA THR A 2 -8.98 11.27 -5.22
C THR A 2 -7.86 11.07 -6.22
N HIS A 3 -8.17 10.52 -7.39
CA HIS A 3 -7.20 10.34 -8.45
C HIS A 3 -6.90 11.68 -9.16
N ALA A 4 -5.71 11.83 -9.74
CA ALA A 4 -5.28 13.06 -10.43
C ALA A 4 -6.16 13.43 -11.64
N SER A 5 -6.91 12.49 -12.21
CA SER A 5 -7.89 12.80 -13.26
C SER A 5 -9.16 13.47 -12.72
N PHE A 6 -9.44 13.38 -11.42
CA PHE A 6 -10.65 13.95 -10.82
C PHE A 6 -10.49 15.43 -10.44
N SER A 7 -9.35 15.81 -9.87
CA SER A 7 -9.08 17.20 -9.43
C SER A 7 -7.58 17.49 -9.27
N GLU A 8 -7.22 18.77 -9.25
CA GLU A 8 -5.85 19.24 -8.95
C GLU A 8 -5.41 18.83 -7.54
N GLU A 9 -6.27 19.04 -6.54
CA GLU A 9 -6.10 18.46 -5.22
C GLU A 9 -6.37 16.94 -5.30
N ASN A 10 -5.31 16.14 -5.22
CA ASN A 10 -5.39 14.70 -5.41
C ASN A 10 -4.39 13.94 -4.53
N ASN A 11 -4.44 12.61 -4.66
CA ASN A 11 -3.72 11.70 -3.80
C ASN A 11 -2.24 11.48 -4.17
N LYS A 12 -1.68 12.19 -5.17
CA LYS A 12 -0.34 11.90 -5.71
C LYS A 12 0.77 12.03 -4.66
N ALA A 13 0.81 13.13 -3.91
CA ALA A 13 1.83 13.35 -2.88
C ALA A 13 1.74 12.31 -1.75
N LEU A 14 0.52 12.03 -1.28
CA LEU A 14 0.27 10.98 -0.29
C LEU A 14 0.66 9.59 -0.81
N SER A 15 0.46 9.32 -2.10
CA SER A 15 0.85 8.05 -2.74
C SER A 15 2.36 7.85 -2.71
N ILE A 16 3.14 8.90 -2.98
CA ILE A 16 4.60 8.87 -2.89
C ILE A 16 5.05 8.60 -1.45
N LEU A 17 4.51 9.35 -0.49
CA LEU A 17 4.84 9.13 0.93
C LEU A 17 4.49 7.70 1.37
N GLY A 18 3.31 7.22 1.02
CA GLY A 18 2.87 5.88 1.38
C GLY A 18 3.70 4.77 0.75
N ALA A 19 4.21 4.96 -0.48
CA ALA A 19 5.17 4.03 -1.08
C ALA A 19 6.44 3.91 -0.22
N ASN A 20 7.02 5.05 0.17
CA ASN A 20 8.21 5.08 1.01
C ASN A 20 7.96 4.45 2.40
N VAL A 21 6.78 4.69 2.98
CA VAL A 21 6.37 4.06 4.26
C VAL A 21 6.28 2.54 4.12
N ILE A 22 5.71 2.03 3.02
CA ILE A 22 5.63 0.59 2.75
C ILE A 22 7.04 0.01 2.61
N ASP A 23 7.90 0.61 1.79
CA ASP A 23 9.29 0.15 1.59
C ASP A 23 10.06 0.12 2.91
N ALA A 24 9.98 1.19 3.71
CA ALA A 24 10.61 1.26 5.02
C ALA A 24 10.07 0.19 5.99
N SER A 25 8.76 -0.03 6.00
CA SER A 25 8.11 -1.06 6.83
C SER A 25 8.53 -2.48 6.43
N VAL A 26 8.70 -2.74 5.14
CA VAL A 26 9.25 -4.00 4.61
C VAL A 26 10.69 -4.19 5.03
N ALA A 27 11.50 -3.14 4.91
CA ALA A 27 12.90 -3.20 5.30
C ALA A 27 13.07 -3.46 6.79
N LEU A 28 12.37 -2.67 7.62
CA LEU A 28 12.39 -2.80 9.07
C LEU A 28 11.98 -4.22 9.51
N ARG A 29 10.85 -4.73 9.00
CA ARG A 29 10.38 -6.08 9.36
C ARG A 29 11.34 -7.18 8.90
N SER A 30 12.01 -6.98 7.77
CA SER A 30 13.02 -7.93 7.28
C SER A 30 14.25 -7.96 8.20
N LEU A 31 14.77 -6.78 8.57
CA LEU A 31 15.93 -6.64 9.47
C LEU A 31 15.65 -7.11 10.89
N VAL A 32 14.43 -6.89 11.41
CA VAL A 32 14.00 -7.43 12.72
C VAL A 32 14.03 -8.96 12.72
N LYS A 33 13.75 -9.59 11.57
CA LYS A 33 13.75 -11.05 11.43
C LYS A 33 15.14 -11.61 11.17
N ASP A 34 15.95 -10.91 10.38
CA ASP A 34 17.28 -11.32 9.95
C ASP A 34 18.13 -10.06 9.74
N VAL A 35 18.97 -9.75 10.74
CA VAL A 35 19.82 -8.56 10.72
C VAL A 35 20.96 -8.68 9.70
N ASP A 36 21.32 -9.91 9.32
CA ASP A 36 22.40 -10.22 8.38
C ASP A 36 21.89 -10.40 6.93
N ILE A 37 20.62 -10.07 6.67
CA ILE A 37 20.03 -10.17 5.34
C ILE A 37 20.88 -9.42 4.29
N SER A 38 21.16 -10.09 3.18
CA SER A 38 21.94 -9.47 2.09
C SER A 38 21.18 -8.29 1.48
N ALA A 39 21.90 -7.25 1.05
CA ALA A 39 21.31 -6.11 0.36
C ALA A 39 20.49 -6.53 -0.88
N LYS A 40 20.93 -7.59 -1.57
CA LYS A 40 20.23 -8.19 -2.72
C LYS A 40 18.88 -8.77 -2.30
N ASP A 41 18.85 -9.57 -1.24
CA ASP A 41 17.61 -10.20 -0.77
C ASP A 41 16.64 -9.20 -0.17
N LEU A 42 17.15 -8.21 0.57
CA LEU A 42 16.34 -7.10 1.08
C LEU A 42 15.70 -6.31 -0.06
N SER A 43 16.48 -5.91 -1.07
CA SER A 43 15.97 -5.17 -2.24
C SER A 43 14.93 -5.97 -3.02
N ARG A 44 15.14 -7.29 -3.14
CA ARG A 44 14.18 -8.20 -3.77
C ARG A 44 12.86 -8.23 -3.00
N ARG A 45 12.90 -8.39 -1.67
CA ARG A 45 11.68 -8.38 -0.82
C ARG A 45 10.90 -7.08 -0.93
N ILE A 46 11.59 -5.95 -0.90
CA ILE A 46 10.97 -4.62 -1.09
C ILE A 46 10.29 -4.55 -2.47
N SER A 47 10.99 -4.95 -3.53
CA SER A 47 10.46 -4.91 -4.90
C SER A 47 9.25 -5.83 -5.10
N GLU A 48 9.27 -7.03 -4.53
CA GLU A 48 8.15 -7.98 -4.60
C GLU A 48 6.89 -7.41 -3.93
N ILE A 49 7.04 -6.79 -2.75
CA ILE A 49 5.91 -6.22 -2.00
C ILE A 49 5.43 -4.90 -2.61
N SER A 50 6.32 -4.11 -3.20
CA SER A 50 5.95 -2.85 -3.85
C SER A 50 5.46 -3.02 -5.28
N SER A 51 5.39 -4.26 -5.78
CA SER A 51 4.85 -4.58 -7.11
C SER A 51 3.40 -4.11 -7.27
N VAL A 52 3.11 -3.50 -8.43
CA VAL A 52 1.80 -2.90 -8.71
C VAL A 52 0.70 -3.95 -8.78
N ASP A 53 0.84 -4.91 -9.69
CA ASP A 53 -0.22 -5.84 -10.03
C ASP A 53 -0.36 -6.98 -9.01
N SER A 54 0.76 -7.53 -8.55
CA SER A 54 0.78 -8.70 -7.66
C SER A 54 0.63 -8.38 -6.18
N SER A 55 0.71 -7.10 -5.77
CA SER A 55 0.71 -6.71 -4.36
C SER A 55 -0.22 -5.54 -4.05
N CYS A 56 0.19 -4.29 -4.27
CA CYS A 56 -0.56 -3.13 -3.75
C CYS A 56 -1.94 -2.98 -4.39
N ALA A 57 -2.11 -3.33 -5.67
CA ALA A 57 -3.43 -3.36 -6.29
C ALA A 57 -4.33 -4.43 -5.65
N ALA A 58 -3.79 -5.63 -5.40
CA ALA A 58 -4.53 -6.71 -4.74
C ALA A 58 -4.97 -6.31 -3.31
N ASP A 59 -4.10 -5.65 -2.54
CA ASP A 59 -4.44 -5.13 -1.22
C ASP A 59 -5.52 -4.04 -1.27
N GLY A 60 -5.43 -3.12 -2.24
CA GLY A 60 -6.47 -2.12 -2.46
C GLY A 60 -7.81 -2.74 -2.87
N LEU A 61 -7.81 -3.78 -3.71
CA LEU A 61 -9.03 -4.51 -4.08
C LEU A 61 -9.66 -5.25 -2.89
N ARG A 62 -8.84 -5.84 -2.00
CA ARG A 62 -9.32 -6.50 -0.76
C ARG A 62 -10.05 -5.53 0.16
N LEU A 63 -9.65 -4.26 0.17
CA LEU A 63 -10.31 -3.20 0.92
C LEU A 63 -11.49 -2.56 0.18
N GLY A 64 -11.76 -2.97 -1.07
CA GLY A 64 -12.82 -2.40 -1.88
C GLY A 64 -12.54 -0.98 -2.35
N LEU A 65 -11.27 -0.55 -2.43
CA LEU A 65 -10.92 0.83 -2.76
C LEU A 65 -11.47 1.27 -4.12
N GLN A 66 -11.56 0.37 -5.10
CA GLN A 66 -12.13 0.64 -6.42
C GLN A 66 -13.54 1.23 -6.39
N LYS A 67 -14.28 1.03 -5.29
CA LYS A 67 -15.64 1.54 -5.09
C LYS A 67 -15.70 2.98 -4.55
N VAL A 68 -14.59 3.50 -4.01
CA VAL A 68 -14.54 4.80 -3.33
C VAL A 68 -13.51 5.76 -3.94
N ILE A 69 -12.66 5.30 -4.85
CA ILE A 69 -11.73 6.17 -5.58
C ILE A 69 -12.54 7.07 -6.51
N ARG A 70 -12.41 8.38 -6.31
CA ARG A 70 -12.98 9.37 -7.24
C ARG A 70 -12.07 9.52 -8.44
N VAL A 71 -12.62 9.34 -9.62
CA VAL A 71 -11.93 9.41 -10.93
C VAL A 71 -12.76 10.19 -11.93
N SER A 72 -12.14 10.74 -12.98
CA SER A 72 -12.89 11.32 -14.10
C SER A 72 -13.73 10.24 -14.82
N PRO A 73 -14.78 10.61 -15.57
CA PRO A 73 -15.57 9.66 -16.35
C PRO A 73 -14.78 8.81 -17.36
N LYS A 74 -13.59 9.23 -17.77
CA LYS A 74 -12.73 8.53 -18.74
C LYS A 74 -11.67 7.64 -18.09
N THR A 75 -11.64 7.57 -16.76
CA THR A 75 -10.65 6.80 -16.01
C THR A 75 -11.35 5.68 -15.27
N ASP A 76 -10.85 4.46 -15.38
CA ASP A 76 -11.38 3.31 -14.65
C ASP A 76 -10.75 3.22 -13.24
N SER A 77 -11.60 3.28 -12.20
CA SER A 77 -11.18 3.17 -10.80
C SER A 77 -10.70 1.78 -10.41
N SER A 78 -10.97 0.75 -11.24
CA SER A 78 -10.55 -0.63 -11.02
C SER A 78 -9.20 -0.97 -11.67
N THR A 79 -8.63 -0.06 -12.46
CA THR A 79 -7.30 -0.25 -13.06
C THR A 79 -6.24 -0.47 -11.97
N PRO A 80 -5.36 -1.49 -12.07
CA PRO A 80 -4.39 -1.83 -11.01
C PRO A 80 -3.53 -0.64 -10.54
N ALA A 81 -3.02 0.16 -11.47
CA ALA A 81 -2.23 1.36 -11.15
C ALA A 81 -3.03 2.40 -10.34
N VAL A 82 -4.32 2.58 -10.64
CA VAL A 82 -5.20 3.51 -9.92
C VAL A 82 -5.48 3.01 -8.50
N VAL A 83 -5.80 1.72 -8.36
CA VAL A 83 -6.05 1.08 -7.07
C VAL A 83 -4.79 1.08 -6.20
N CYS A 84 -3.65 0.68 -6.75
CA CYS A 84 -2.37 0.69 -6.04
C CYS A 84 -1.98 2.12 -5.59
N GLY A 85 -2.14 3.11 -6.49
CA GLY A 85 -1.88 4.50 -6.16
C GLY A 85 -2.73 4.99 -4.99
N ALA A 86 -4.01 4.60 -4.96
CA ALA A 86 -4.92 4.91 -3.87
C ALA A 86 -4.59 4.17 -2.57
N PHE A 87 -4.20 2.89 -2.64
CA PHE A 87 -3.77 2.11 -1.48
C PHE A 87 -2.52 2.71 -0.82
N ARG A 88 -1.52 3.07 -1.63
CA ARG A 88 -0.34 3.80 -1.16
C ARG A 88 -0.75 5.13 -0.53
N ALA A 89 -1.62 5.89 -1.19
CA ALA A 89 -2.07 7.17 -0.66
C ALA A 89 -2.81 7.06 0.67
N MET A 90 -3.57 5.98 0.88
CA MET A 90 -4.19 5.68 2.18
C MET A 90 -3.13 5.46 3.26
N CYS A 91 -2.07 4.70 2.97
CA CYS A 91 -0.96 4.52 3.91
C CYS A 91 -0.25 5.84 4.21
N GLY A 92 -0.01 6.68 3.19
CA GLY A 92 0.55 8.02 3.37
C GLY A 92 -0.34 8.94 4.20
N ALA A 93 -1.66 8.89 3.99
CA ALA A 93 -2.63 9.65 4.78
C ALA A 93 -2.62 9.23 6.25
N ILE A 94 -2.59 7.92 6.54
CA ILE A 94 -2.48 7.39 7.91
C ILE A 94 -1.19 7.88 8.57
N ALA A 95 -0.07 7.88 7.84
CA ALA A 95 1.20 8.34 8.38
C ALA A 95 1.17 9.84 8.76
N VAL A 96 0.48 10.67 7.96
CA VAL A 96 0.29 12.10 8.25
C VAL A 96 -0.66 12.29 9.44
N ASP A 97 -1.81 11.63 9.42
CA ASP A 97 -2.86 11.79 10.45
C ASP A 97 -2.41 11.30 11.84
N SER A 98 -1.61 10.23 11.87
CA SER A 98 -1.03 9.71 13.10
C SER A 98 0.29 10.38 13.51
N GLU A 99 0.84 11.24 12.65
CA GLU A 99 2.20 11.81 12.76
C GLU A 99 3.31 10.73 12.92
N ARG A 100 3.03 9.48 12.50
CA ARG A 100 3.87 8.31 12.76
C ARG A 100 3.85 7.33 11.58
N SER A 101 4.96 7.24 10.85
CA SER A 101 5.10 6.30 9.72
C SER A 101 4.95 4.83 10.12
N ASP A 102 5.37 4.46 11.32
CA ASP A 102 5.26 3.08 11.82
C ASP A 102 3.81 2.63 11.97
N ASP A 103 2.89 3.55 12.28
CA ASP A 103 1.47 3.25 12.47
C ASP A 103 0.82 2.87 11.14
N ALA A 104 1.14 3.62 10.08
CA ALA A 104 0.79 3.27 8.72
C ALA A 104 1.43 1.94 8.27
N GLY A 105 2.69 1.69 8.65
CA GLY A 105 3.37 0.41 8.41
C GLY A 105 2.65 -0.78 9.04
N ARG A 106 2.14 -0.64 10.27
CA ARG A 106 1.33 -1.67 10.95
C ARG A 106 -0.01 -1.91 10.24
N VAL A 107 -0.68 -0.85 9.81
CA VAL A 107 -1.93 -0.98 9.02
C VAL A 107 -1.66 -1.70 7.70
N PHE A 108 -0.62 -1.32 6.98
CA PHE A 108 -0.20 -2.00 5.75
C PHE A 108 -0.05 -3.51 5.97
N TRP A 109 0.69 -3.93 7.00
CA TRP A 109 0.89 -5.35 7.29
C TRP A 109 -0.38 -6.10 7.69
N SER A 110 -1.34 -5.42 8.32
CA SER A 110 -2.64 -6.01 8.66
C SER A 110 -3.47 -6.36 7.42
N VAL A 111 -3.24 -5.66 6.31
CA VAL A 111 -3.91 -5.88 5.01
C VAL A 111 -3.12 -6.89 4.18
N HIS A 112 -1.81 -6.65 4.00
CA HIS A 112 -0.93 -7.43 3.14
C HIS A 112 -0.83 -8.91 3.54
N GLY A 113 -0.98 -9.21 4.84
CA GLY A 113 -0.96 -10.58 5.38
C GLY A 113 -2.33 -11.28 5.44
N ARG A 114 -3.44 -10.58 5.18
CA ARG A 114 -4.80 -11.17 5.24
C ARG A 114 -5.07 -12.02 3.99
N ARG A 115 -4.83 -13.33 4.09
CA ARG A 115 -5.63 -14.30 3.33
C ARG A 115 -7.03 -14.33 3.92
N ILE A 116 -8.01 -13.71 3.26
CA ILE A 116 -9.42 -13.93 3.60
C ILE A 116 -9.68 -15.44 3.43
N GLY A 117 -9.99 -16.14 4.52
CA GLY A 117 -10.45 -17.55 4.47
C GLY A 117 -9.59 -18.62 5.14
N ARG A 118 -8.89 -18.35 6.25
CA ARG A 118 -8.75 -19.39 7.29
C ARG A 118 -9.74 -19.08 8.40
N ALA A 119 -10.91 -19.70 8.30
CA ALA A 119 -11.73 -19.97 9.47
C ALA A 119 -10.81 -20.58 10.53
N ILE A 120 -10.71 -19.94 11.68
CA ILE A 120 -10.18 -20.55 12.88
C ILE A 120 -11.25 -21.57 13.29
N SER A 121 -11.14 -22.81 12.83
CA SER A 121 -11.74 -23.92 13.55
C SER A 121 -10.95 -24.07 14.85
N ARG A 122 -11.63 -23.78 15.95
CA ARG A 122 -11.28 -24.28 17.28
C ARG A 122 -11.55 -25.78 17.34
#